data_AF-A0A7J4FBY4-F1
#
_entry.id   AF-A0A7J4FBY4-F1
#
_cell.length_a   1.000
_cell.length_b   1.000
_cell.length_c   1.000
_cell.angle_alpha   90.00
_cell.angle_beta   90.00
_cell.angle_gamma   90.00
#
_symmetry.space_group_name_H-M   'P 1'
#
loop_
_entity.id
_entity.type
_entity.pdbx_description
1 polymer ?
#
loop_
_entity_poly.entity_id
_entity_poly.type
_entity_poly.pdbx_seq_one_letter_code
_entity_poly.pdbx_strand_id
1 'polypeptide(L)' 'MAEDIVKKLREALGRDENVLLAYLFGSRAMGVSSPISDYDVAVLLKNNDLR' A
#
# COMPACT_ATOMS: atom_id res chain seq x y z
N MET A 1 -9.27 -8.28 10.58
CA MET A 1 -9.11 -8.67 9.16
C MET A 1 -8.58 -7.52 8.30
N ALA A 2 -9.20 -6.32 8.29
CA ALA A 2 -8.69 -5.18 7.48
C ALA A 2 -7.40 -4.55 8.02
N GLU A 3 -7.30 -4.35 9.34
CA GLU A 3 -6.08 -3.89 10.02
C GLU A 3 -4.86 -4.78 9.75
N ASP A 4 -5.10 -6.08 9.57
CA ASP A 4 -4.06 -7.08 9.35
C ASP A 4 -3.40 -6.91 7.97
N ILE A 5 -4.18 -6.57 6.93
CA ILE A 5 -3.64 -6.34 5.58
C ILE A 5 -2.83 -5.04 5.54
N VAL A 6 -3.32 -3.96 6.13
CA VAL A 6 -2.58 -2.68 6.17
C VAL A 6 -1.24 -2.84 6.93
N LYS A 7 -1.24 -3.62 8.02
CA LYS A 7 -0.01 -3.95 8.75
C LYS A 7 0.96 -4.75 7.88
N LYS A 8 0.49 -5.79 7.18
CA LYS A 8 1.31 -6.59 6.26
C LYS A 8 1.89 -5.76 5.11
N LEU A 9 1.10 -4.86 4.53
CA LEU A 9 1.56 -3.91 3.51
C LEU A 9 2.66 -2.99 4.04
N ARG A 10 2.46 -2.42 5.25
CA ARG A 10 3.48 -1.59 5.90
C ARG A 10 4.77 -2.36 6.15
N GLU A 11 4.68 -3.59 6.66
CA GLU A 11 5.86 -4.41 6.94
C GLU A 11 6.59 -4.82 5.66
N ALA A 12 5.86 -5.18 4.60
CA ALA A 12 6.46 -5.58 3.32
C ALA A 12 7.14 -4.39 2.63
N LEU A 13 6.42 -3.28 2.47
CA LEU A 13 6.92 -2.09 1.77
C LEU A 13 8.01 -1.36 2.58
N GLY A 14 7.95 -1.41 3.92
CA GLY A 14 8.96 -0.78 4.78
C GLY A 14 10.29 -1.53 4.85
N ARG A 15 10.37 -2.76 4.33
CA ARG A 15 11.62 -3.53 4.23
C ARG A 15 12.38 -3.28 2.93
N ASP A 16 11.75 -2.64 1.95
CA ASP A 16 12.36 -2.33 0.66
C ASP A 16 12.98 -0.93 0.69
N GLU A 17 14.32 -0.86 0.66
CA GLU A 17 15.06 0.41 0.66
C GLU A 17 14.82 1.26 -0.61
N ASN A 18 14.26 0.68 -1.68
CA ASN A 18 13.88 1.42 -2.87
C ASN A 18 12.52 2.14 -2.69
N VAL A 19 11.72 1.78 -1.68
CA VAL A 19 10.45 2.46 -1.39
C VAL A 19 10.70 3.70 -0.54
N LEU A 20 10.45 4.88 -1.11
CA LEU A 20 10.56 6.16 -0.40
C LEU A 20 9.28 6.51 0.35
N LEU A 21 8.12 6.18 -0.24
CA LEU A 21 6.81 6.46 0.33
C LEU A 21 5.80 5.42 -0.20
N ALA A 22 4.88 5.01 0.65
CA ALA A 22 3.69 4.28 0.24
C ALA A 22 2.44 4.93 0.86
N TYR A 23 1.42 5.14 0.04
CA TYR A 23 0.18 5.80 0.42
C TYR A 23 -1.02 4.94 0.07
N LEU A 24 -1.83 4.60 1.07
CA LEU A 24 -3.12 3.91 0.87
C LEU A 24 -4.15 4.93 0.40
N PHE A 25 -4.81 4.65 -0.72
CA PHE A 25 -5.87 5.47 -1.27
C PHE A 25 -7.11 4.63 -1.62
N GLY A 26 -8.03 5.21 -2.37
CA GLY A 26 -9.19 4.49 -2.87
C GLY A 26 -10.26 4.22 -1.82
N SER A 27 -11.13 3.26 -2.11
CA SER A 27 -12.39 3.04 -1.37
C SER A 27 -12.17 2.73 0.11
N ARG A 28 -11.11 1.99 0.45
CA ARG A 28 -10.77 1.61 1.83
C ARG A 28 -10.24 2.80 2.64
N ALA A 29 -9.48 3.70 2.02
CA ALA A 29 -9.02 4.93 2.68
C ALA A 29 -10.16 5.92 2.93
N MET A 30 -11.18 5.94 2.06
CA MET A 30 -12.34 6.84 2.17
C MET A 30 -13.49 6.29 3.02
N GLY A 31 -13.39 5.05 3.52
CA GLY A 31 -14.44 4.44 4.32
C GLY A 31 -15.69 4.00 3.54
N VAL A 32 -15.59 3.90 2.21
CA VAL A 32 -16.70 3.50 1.31
C VAL A 32 -16.51 2.11 0.71
N SER A 33 -15.54 1.34 1.22
CA SER A 33 -15.23 -0.02 0.76
C SER A 33 -16.26 -1.06 1.20
N SER A 34 -16.47 -2.06 0.35
CA SER A 34 -17.19 -3.29 0.70
C SER A 34 -16.21 -4.37 1.20
N PRO A 35 -16.70 -5.48 1.79
CA PRO A 35 -15.82 -6.58 2.22
C PRO A 35 -14.94 -7.16 1.12
N ILE A 36 -15.41 -7.14 -0.14
CA ILE A 36 -14.69 -7.66 -1.32
C ILE A 36 -13.79 -6.63 -2.00
N SER A 37 -13.80 -5.37 -1.56
CA SER A 37 -12.98 -4.32 -2.15
C SER A 37 -11.49 -4.63 -1.97
N ASP A 38 -10.69 -4.28 -2.95
CA ASP A 38 -9.23 -4.35 -2.94
C ASP A 38 -8.60 -3.23 -2.08
N TYR A 39 -7.27 -3.19 -2.08
CA TYR A 39 -6.47 -2.15 -1.42
C TYR A 39 -5.63 -1.45 -2.50
N ASP A 40 -5.89 -0.16 -2.70
CA ASP A 40 -5.15 0.67 -3.63
C ASP A 40 -3.96 1.33 -2.92
N VAL A 41 -2.73 1.07 -3.40
CA VAL A 41 -1.50 1.63 -2.81
C VAL A 41 -0.67 2.31 -3.89
N ALA A 42 -0.38 3.59 -3.72
CA ALA A 42 0.57 4.32 -4.53
C ALA A 42 1.95 4.22 -3.88
N VAL A 43 2.97 3.83 -4.65
CA VAL A 43 4.34 3.64 -4.15
C VAL A 43 5.28 4.57 -4.90
N LEU A 44 6.00 5.40 -4.16
CA LEU A 44 7.07 6.23 -4.68
C LEU A 44 8.40 5.52 -4.48
N LEU A 45 9.12 5.30 -5.57
CA LEU A 45 10.41 4.62 -5.57
C LEU A 45 11.56 5.62 -5.69
N LYS A 46 12.70 5.27 -5.10
CA LYS A 46 13.95 6.04 -5.23
C LYS A 46 14.46 5.96 -6.67
N ASN A 47 14.48 4.75 -7.22
CA ASN A 47 14.80 4.46 -8.60
C ASN A 47 13.67 3.62 -9.21
N ASN A 48 13.24 3.99 -10.43
CA ASN A 48 12.19 3.26 -11.17
C ASN A 48 12.75 2.62 -12.45
N ASP A 49 14.05 2.33 -12.45
CA ASP A 49 14.70 1.64 -13.54
C ASP A 49 14.21 0.19 -13.55
N LEU A 50 13.27 -0.09 -14.45
CA LEU A 50 12.91 -1.45 -14.84
C LEU A 50 14.09 -2.02 -15.65
N ARG A 51 15.12 -2.52 -14.96
CA ARG A 51 16.18 -3.31 -15.59
C ARG A 51 15.74 -4.76 -15.77
#